data_AF-T1CBE2-F1
#
_entry.id   AF-T1CBE2-F1
#
_cell.length_a   1.000
_cell.length_b   1.000
_cell.length_c   1.000
_cell.angle_alpha   90.00
_cell.angle_beta   90.00
_cell.angle_gamma   90.00
#
_symmetry.space_group_name_H-M   'P 1'
#
loop_
_entity.id
_entity.type
_entity.pdbx_description
1 polymer ?
#
loop_
_entity_poly.entity_id
_entity_poly.type
_entity_poly.pdbx_seq_one_letter_code
_entity_poly.pdbx_strand_id
1 'polypeptide(L)'
;SFDTGSYAGGVQRMPLGRFVERLRRTYTGTIGAEFMHIADHNQRRWLQTRLEQAVGNFLSEPAQRLRVLDRLTAAEGLERYLHTKYVGQKRFSLEGGESLIPLLDTLIEDCGRNSVREMVIGMAHRGRLNVLINTLGKPSRLLFDEFEASSSTPTIPRIPAT
;
A
#
# COMPACT_ATOMS: atom_id res chain seq x y z
N SER A 1 -23.40 -28.18 18.90
CA SER A 1 -22.54 -27.98 17.71
C SER A 1 -23.41 -27.55 16.55
N PHE A 2 -23.14 -26.39 15.95
CA PHE A 2 -23.97 -25.76 14.92
C PHE A 2 -23.39 -26.02 13.53
N ASP A 3 -24.26 -26.09 12.53
CA ASP A 3 -23.88 -26.09 11.11
C ASP A 3 -23.40 -24.68 10.74
N THR A 4 -22.28 -24.61 10.02
CA THR A 4 -21.67 -23.35 9.58
C THR A 4 -22.15 -22.90 8.20
N GLY A 5 -23.01 -23.69 7.55
CA GLY A 5 -23.62 -23.37 6.27
C GLY A 5 -22.56 -23.17 5.18
N SER A 6 -22.61 -22.02 4.51
CA SER A 6 -21.66 -21.69 3.45
C SER A 6 -20.28 -21.26 3.96
N TYR A 7 -20.02 -21.18 5.26
CA TYR A 7 -18.71 -20.76 5.77
C TYR A 7 -17.54 -21.54 5.13
N ALA A 8 -16.57 -20.81 4.58
CA ALA A 8 -15.47 -21.36 3.78
C ALA A 8 -14.20 -21.67 4.60
N GLY A 9 -14.22 -21.49 5.92
CA GLY A 9 -13.08 -21.77 6.81
C GLY A 9 -12.87 -23.26 7.15
N GLY A 10 -13.39 -24.18 6.34
CA GLY A 10 -13.02 -25.60 6.31
C GLY A 10 -13.67 -26.52 7.35
N VAL A 11 -14.49 -26.00 8.28
CA VAL A 11 -15.12 -26.81 9.35
C VAL A 11 -16.63 -26.69 9.27
N GLN A 12 -17.30 -27.79 8.92
CA GLN A 12 -18.76 -27.84 8.71
C GLN A 12 -19.60 -27.70 9.98
N ARG A 13 -19.05 -28.09 11.15
CA ARG A 13 -19.76 -27.98 12.42
C ARG A 13 -18.85 -27.53 13.55
N MET A 14 -19.27 -26.53 14.32
CA MET A 14 -18.52 -26.06 15.50
C MET A 14 -19.42 -25.40 16.57
N PRO A 15 -18.92 -25.19 17.80
CA PRO A 15 -19.65 -24.38 18.79
C PRO A 15 -19.88 -22.96 18.29
N LEU A 16 -21.06 -22.39 18.55
CA LEU A 16 -21.43 -21.05 18.07
C LEU A 16 -20.43 -19.97 18.52
N GLY A 17 -19.96 -20.04 19.77
CA GLY A 17 -18.96 -19.11 20.29
C GLY A 17 -17.68 -19.09 19.45
N ARG A 18 -17.15 -20.27 19.09
CA ARG A 18 -15.98 -20.40 18.19
C ARG A 18 -16.30 -19.87 16.79
N PHE A 19 -17.50 -20.13 16.28
CA PHE A 19 -17.89 -19.67 14.95
C PHE A 19 -17.92 -18.14 14.87
N VAL A 20 -18.59 -17.50 15.84
CA VAL A 20 -18.66 -16.03 15.96
C VAL A 20 -17.26 -15.44 16.15
N GLU A 21 -16.39 -16.06 16.94
CA GLU A 21 -15.00 -15.62 17.11
C GLU A 21 -14.24 -15.60 15.78
N ARG A 22 -14.37 -16.66 14.96
CA ARG A 22 -13.72 -16.73 13.65
C ARG A 22 -14.26 -15.68 12.69
N LEU A 23 -15.57 -15.45 12.69
CA LEU A 23 -16.19 -14.40 11.86
C LEU A 23 -15.72 -13.00 12.29
N ARG A 24 -15.65 -12.72 13.60
CA ARG A 24 -15.11 -11.46 14.13
C ARG A 24 -13.65 -11.25 13.70
N ARG A 25 -12.80 -12.28 13.82
CA ARG A 25 -11.41 -12.20 13.34
C ARG A 25 -11.31 -11.93 11.83
N THR A 26 -12.26 -12.42 11.05
CA THR A 26 -12.26 -12.27 9.59
C THR A 26 -12.78 -10.90 9.15
N TYR A 27 -13.91 -10.44 9.71
CA TYR A 27 -14.66 -9.30 9.18
C TYR A 27 -14.65 -8.05 10.07
N THR A 28 -14.18 -8.15 11.31
CA THR A 28 -14.12 -7.02 12.26
C THR A 28 -12.70 -6.79 12.78
N GLY A 29 -11.69 -7.20 11.99
CA GLY A 29 -10.28 -6.98 12.29
C GLY A 29 -9.78 -5.63 11.75
N THR A 30 -8.54 -5.62 11.27
CA THR A 30 -7.92 -4.43 10.63
C THR A 30 -8.43 -4.18 9.21
N ILE A 31 -9.16 -5.12 8.62
CA ILE A 31 -9.71 -5.05 7.26
C ILE A 31 -11.23 -5.09 7.34
N GLY A 32 -11.88 -4.03 6.86
CA GLY A 32 -13.33 -3.99 6.63
C GLY A 32 -13.62 -4.46 5.20
N ALA A 33 -14.30 -5.60 5.06
CA ALA A 33 -14.61 -6.18 3.75
C ALA A 33 -16.03 -5.81 3.29
N GLU A 34 -16.12 -4.99 2.24
CA GLU A 34 -17.38 -4.61 1.62
C GLU A 34 -17.52 -5.28 0.24
N PHE A 35 -18.26 -6.40 0.18
CA PHE A 35 -18.43 -7.14 -1.07
C PHE A 35 -19.82 -7.76 -1.26
N MET A 36 -20.65 -7.76 -0.21
CA MET A 36 -21.97 -8.42 -0.25
C MET A 36 -22.96 -7.75 -1.21
N HIS A 37 -22.69 -6.51 -1.63
CA HIS A 37 -23.47 -5.77 -2.62
C HIS A 37 -23.24 -6.24 -4.07
N ILE A 38 -22.20 -7.05 -4.33
CA ILE A 38 -21.92 -7.59 -5.67
C ILE A 38 -23.02 -8.60 -6.06
N ALA A 39 -23.66 -8.40 -7.22
CA ALA A 39 -24.75 -9.27 -7.67
C ALA A 39 -24.28 -10.70 -7.98
N ASP A 40 -23.12 -10.84 -8.64
CA ASP A 40 -22.54 -12.11 -9.05
C ASP A 40 -22.23 -13.00 -7.82
N HIS A 41 -22.86 -14.16 -7.77
CA HIS A 41 -22.67 -15.14 -6.71
C HIS A 41 -21.25 -15.71 -6.68
N ASN A 42 -20.66 -15.97 -7.85
CA ASN A 42 -19.33 -16.58 -7.95
C ASN A 42 -18.25 -15.63 -7.41
N GLN A 43 -18.36 -14.33 -7.73
CA GLN A 43 -17.45 -13.32 -7.21
C GLN A 43 -17.54 -13.17 -5.69
N ARG A 44 -18.78 -13.09 -5.15
CA ARG A 44 -18.99 -13.06 -3.70
C ARG A 44 -18.42 -14.30 -3.03
N ARG A 45 -18.66 -15.48 -3.60
CA ARG A 45 -18.17 -16.76 -3.07
C ARG A 45 -16.65 -16.83 -3.08
N TRP A 46 -16.01 -16.33 -4.14
CA TRP A 46 -14.57 -16.27 -4.26
C TRP A 46 -13.95 -15.37 -3.18
N LEU A 47 -14.48 -14.16 -2.99
CA LEU A 47 -14.05 -13.24 -1.94
C LEU A 47 -14.25 -13.82 -0.53
N GLN A 48 -15.44 -14.36 -0.26
CA GLN A 48 -15.75 -15.03 1.01
C GLN A 48 -14.75 -16.15 1.32
N THR A 49 -14.44 -16.97 0.33
CA THR A 49 -13.50 -18.09 0.48
C THR A 49 -12.11 -17.61 0.87
N ARG A 50 -11.58 -16.59 0.18
CA ARG A 50 -10.27 -16.00 0.48
C ARG A 50 -10.19 -15.42 1.88
N LEU A 51 -11.22 -14.67 2.30
CA LEU A 51 -11.24 -14.02 3.62
C LEU A 51 -11.38 -15.03 4.76
N GLU A 52 -12.35 -15.94 4.66
CA GLU A 52 -12.69 -16.87 5.74
C GLU A 52 -11.68 -18.01 5.92
N GLN A 53 -10.91 -18.34 4.88
CA GLN A 53 -9.77 -19.26 4.99
C GLN A 53 -8.59 -18.63 5.72
N ALA A 54 -8.35 -17.33 5.51
CA ALA A 54 -7.26 -16.61 6.16
C ALA A 54 -7.54 -16.34 7.65
N VAL A 55 -8.81 -16.19 8.04
CA VAL A 55 -9.22 -15.90 9.44
C VAL A 55 -8.48 -14.69 10.03
N GLY A 56 -8.25 -13.67 9.19
CA GLY A 56 -7.52 -12.45 9.56
C GLY A 56 -5.99 -12.57 9.54
N ASN A 57 -5.41 -13.73 9.21
CA ASN A 57 -3.97 -13.91 9.09
C ASN A 57 -3.52 -13.90 7.62
N PHE A 58 -3.21 -12.72 7.10
CA PHE A 58 -2.77 -12.53 5.70
C PHE A 58 -1.24 -12.46 5.54
N LEU A 59 -0.50 -12.31 6.63
CA LEU A 59 0.95 -12.15 6.65
C LEU A 59 1.58 -13.21 7.57
N SER A 60 1.57 -14.47 7.13
CA SER A 60 2.08 -15.59 7.92
C SER A 60 3.58 -15.80 7.80
N GLU A 61 4.19 -15.40 6.69
CA GLU A 61 5.60 -15.70 6.40
C GLU A 61 6.55 -14.64 7.00
N PRO A 62 7.57 -15.04 7.80
CA PRO A 62 8.53 -14.09 8.39
C PRO A 62 9.28 -13.24 7.37
N ALA A 63 9.67 -13.82 6.23
CA ALA A 63 10.38 -13.11 5.17
C ALA A 63 9.54 -11.97 4.58
N GLN A 64 8.23 -12.20 4.37
CA GLN A 64 7.30 -11.18 3.90
C GLN A 64 7.17 -10.03 4.91
N ARG A 65 7.12 -10.35 6.21
CA ARG A 65 7.07 -9.32 7.27
C ARG A 65 8.32 -8.43 7.27
N LEU A 66 9.51 -9.03 7.10
CA LEU A 66 10.76 -8.28 6.98
C LEU A 66 10.78 -7.40 5.73
N ARG A 67 10.30 -7.91 4.59
CA ARG A 67 10.18 -7.13 3.34
C ARG A 67 9.25 -5.94 3.51
N VAL A 68 8.08 -6.13 4.13
CA VAL A 68 7.14 -5.03 4.43
C VAL A 68 7.80 -3.98 5.33
N LEU A 69 8.51 -4.40 6.38
CA LEU A 69 9.21 -3.48 7.28
C LEU A 69 10.31 -2.68 6.57
N ASP A 70 11.09 -3.32 5.70
CA ASP A 70 12.12 -2.67 4.88
C ASP A 70 11.51 -1.57 4.00
N ARG A 71 10.41 -1.88 3.31
CA ARG A 71 9.70 -0.92 2.45
C ARG A 71 9.09 0.24 3.23
N LEU A 72 8.51 -0.03 4.41
CA LEU A 72 8.02 1.04 5.29
C LEU A 72 9.16 1.94 5.76
N THR A 73 10.29 1.36 6.12
CA THR A 73 11.48 2.10 6.56
C THR A 73 12.02 2.99 5.45
N ALA A 74 12.09 2.48 4.21
CA ALA A 74 12.49 3.26 3.05
C ALA A 74 11.51 4.41 2.75
N ALA A 75 10.20 4.16 2.91
CA ALA A 75 9.15 5.16 2.72
C ALA A 75 9.28 6.31 3.72
N GLU A 76 9.38 6.00 5.03
CA GLU A 76 9.53 6.99 6.09
C GLU A 76 10.88 7.73 6.00
N GLY A 77 11.96 6.99 5.73
CA GLY A 77 13.31 7.54 5.65
C GLY A 77 13.45 8.63 4.58
N LEU A 78 12.84 8.43 3.41
CA LEU A 78 12.82 9.44 2.35
C LEU A 78 12.06 10.70 2.79
N GLU A 79 10.88 10.56 3.39
CA GLU A 79 10.07 11.70 3.85
C GLU A 79 10.81 12.50 4.92
N ARG A 80 11.41 11.83 5.90
CA ARG A 80 12.21 12.47 6.95
C ARG A 80 13.40 13.22 6.38
N TYR A 81 14.11 12.62 5.41
CA TYR A 81 15.23 13.29 4.74
C TYR A 81 14.78 14.57 4.01
N LEU A 82 13.72 14.47 3.21
CA LEU A 82 13.16 15.63 2.50
C LEU A 82 12.65 16.70 3.48
N HIS A 83 12.13 16.29 4.63
CA HIS A 83 11.71 17.20 5.69
C HIS A 83 12.85 17.99 6.30
N THR A 84 13.95 17.32 6.63
CA THR A 84 15.09 17.99 7.24
C THR A 84 15.83 18.89 6.24
N LYS A 85 15.98 18.45 4.98
CA LYS A 85 16.81 19.16 4.01
C LYS A 85 16.08 20.29 3.28
N TYR A 86 14.80 20.10 2.95
CA TYR A 86 14.03 21.03 2.11
C TYR A 86 12.84 21.62 2.88
N VAL A 87 13.15 22.29 3.99
CA VAL A 87 12.17 22.94 4.85
C VAL A 87 11.40 24.01 4.06
N GLY A 88 10.07 23.99 4.14
CA GLY A 88 9.20 24.97 3.50
C GLY A 88 8.84 24.71 2.04
N GLN A 89 9.45 23.71 1.38
CA GLN A 89 9.07 23.32 0.02
C GLN A 89 7.86 22.36 0.00
N LYS A 90 6.92 22.58 -0.93
CA LYS A 90 5.74 21.70 -1.10
C LYS A 90 6.15 20.37 -1.72
N ARG A 91 6.11 19.30 -0.92
CA ARG A 91 6.52 17.94 -1.35
C ARG A 91 5.38 16.91 -1.45
N PHE A 92 4.18 17.26 -1.01
CA PHE A 92 3.01 16.35 -0.98
C PHE A 92 3.32 14.99 -0.32
N SER A 93 3.82 15.07 0.92
CA SER A 93 4.32 13.94 1.73
C SER A 93 3.35 12.75 1.77
N LEU A 94 3.93 11.54 1.78
CA LEU A 94 3.23 10.28 2.05
C LEU A 94 3.02 10.00 3.55
N GLU A 95 3.38 10.92 4.45
CA GLU A 95 3.21 10.74 5.89
C GLU A 95 1.77 10.30 6.27
N GLY A 96 1.70 9.23 7.06
CA GLY A 96 0.48 8.53 7.47
C GLY A 96 -0.09 7.54 6.44
N GLY A 97 0.49 7.46 5.24
CA GLY A 97 0.11 6.57 4.14
C GLY A 97 1.26 5.70 3.63
N GLU A 98 2.28 5.47 4.46
CA GLU A 98 3.52 4.78 4.10
C GLU A 98 3.27 3.34 3.64
N SER A 99 2.16 2.74 4.10
CA SER A 99 1.69 1.41 3.68
C SER A 99 1.42 1.29 2.18
N LEU A 100 1.29 2.40 1.44
CA LEU A 100 1.21 2.41 -0.01
C LEU A 100 2.45 1.78 -0.67
N ILE A 101 3.65 2.00 -0.11
CA ILE A 101 4.89 1.48 -0.70
C ILE A 101 4.97 -0.05 -0.63
N PRO A 102 4.80 -0.72 0.54
CA PRO A 102 4.75 -2.18 0.59
C PRO A 102 3.54 -2.77 -0.14
N LEU A 103 2.41 -2.04 -0.22
CA LEU A 103 1.25 -2.46 -1.02
C LEU A 103 1.64 -2.59 -2.50
N LEU A 104 2.22 -1.53 -3.09
CA LEU A 104 2.65 -1.55 -4.49
C LEU A 104 3.74 -2.58 -4.73
N ASP A 105 4.68 -2.71 -3.79
CA ASP A 105 5.78 -3.68 -3.86
C ASP A 105 5.27 -5.14 -3.89
N THR A 106 4.24 -5.44 -3.10
CA THR A 106 3.58 -6.76 -3.11
C THR A 106 2.77 -6.98 -4.39
N LEU A 107 2.03 -5.95 -4.82
CA LEU A 107 1.20 -6.00 -6.02
C LEU A 107 2.05 -6.21 -7.29
N ILE A 108 3.21 -5.56 -7.39
CA ILE A 108 4.16 -5.74 -8.50
C ILE A 108 4.74 -7.15 -8.51
N GLU A 109 5.15 -7.69 -7.35
CA GLU A 109 5.62 -9.07 -7.24
C GLU A 109 4.54 -10.07 -7.70
N ASP A 110 3.32 -9.92 -7.21
CA ASP A 110 2.21 -10.80 -7.55
C ASP A 110 1.84 -10.67 -9.03
N CYS A 111 1.84 -9.48 -9.60
CA CYS A 111 1.67 -9.28 -11.05
C CYS A 111 2.76 -10.03 -11.85
N GLY A 112 4.02 -9.93 -11.44
CA GLY A 112 5.13 -10.65 -12.07
C GLY A 112 4.96 -12.18 -12.01
N ARG A 113 4.53 -12.71 -10.85
CA ARG A 113 4.20 -14.14 -10.68
C ARG A 113 3.04 -14.58 -11.59
N ASN A 114 2.11 -13.68 -11.87
CA ASN A 114 0.97 -13.93 -12.75
C ASN A 114 1.26 -13.56 -14.23
N SER A 115 2.53 -13.45 -14.62
CA SER A 115 2.96 -13.19 -16.02
C SER A 115 2.45 -11.88 -16.62
N VAL A 116 2.11 -10.90 -15.78
CA VAL A 116 1.83 -9.53 -16.22
C VAL A 116 3.14 -8.88 -16.67
N ARG A 117 3.18 -8.35 -17.90
CA ARG A 117 4.40 -7.78 -18.49
C ARG A 117 4.57 -6.29 -18.20
N GLU A 118 3.45 -5.57 -18.13
CA GLU A 118 3.45 -4.11 -18.03
C GLU A 118 2.38 -3.66 -17.05
N MET A 119 2.69 -2.59 -16.31
CA MET A 119 1.80 -1.95 -15.36
C MET A 119 1.89 -0.45 -15.52
N VAL A 120 0.73 0.19 -15.66
CA VAL A 120 0.62 1.64 -15.74
C VAL A 120 -0.01 2.14 -14.44
N ILE A 121 0.69 3.03 -13.74
CA ILE A 121 0.24 3.60 -12.46
C ILE A 121 -0.21 5.04 -12.69
N GLY A 122 -1.52 5.29 -12.56
CA GLY A 122 -2.08 6.63 -12.44
C GLY A 122 -2.24 7.00 -10.96
N MET A 123 -1.62 8.09 -10.52
CA MET A 123 -1.73 8.55 -9.14
C MET A 123 -1.81 10.08 -9.02
N ALA A 124 -2.42 10.56 -7.93
CA ALA A 124 -2.42 11.97 -7.56
C ALA A 124 -1.04 12.43 -7.04
N HIS A 125 -0.96 13.65 -6.49
CA HIS A 125 0.29 14.25 -6.02
C HIS A 125 0.83 13.61 -4.72
N ARG A 126 -0.04 13.10 -3.83
CA ARG A 126 0.33 12.58 -2.52
C ARG A 126 1.21 11.34 -2.65
N GLY A 127 2.41 11.39 -2.07
CA GLY A 127 3.40 10.31 -2.10
C GLY A 127 3.99 10.00 -3.47
N ARG A 128 3.77 10.86 -4.48
CA ARG A 128 4.31 10.65 -5.83
C ARG A 128 5.83 10.53 -5.83
N LEU A 129 6.51 11.37 -5.07
CA LEU A 129 7.97 11.33 -4.96
C LEU A 129 8.43 10.02 -4.32
N ASN A 130 7.70 9.55 -3.31
CA ASN A 130 7.97 8.30 -2.63
C ASN A 130 7.83 7.10 -3.58
N VAL A 131 6.74 7.03 -4.34
CA VAL A 131 6.51 5.98 -5.35
C VAL A 131 7.57 6.02 -6.45
N LEU A 132 7.95 7.20 -6.94
CA LEU A 132 8.98 7.32 -7.98
C LEU A 132 10.32 6.76 -7.53
N ILE A 133 10.75 7.05 -6.30
CA ILE A 133 12.05 6.60 -5.77
C ILE A 133 11.97 5.14 -5.32
N ASN A 134 11.04 4.83 -4.41
CA ASN A 134 11.02 3.55 -3.69
C ASN A 134 10.32 2.42 -4.43
N THR A 135 9.53 2.72 -5.48
CA THR A 135 8.82 1.71 -6.28
C THR A 135 9.31 1.68 -7.73
N LEU A 136 9.42 2.83 -8.40
CA LEU A 136 9.80 2.89 -9.82
C LEU A 136 11.31 3.02 -10.05
N GLY A 137 12.10 3.18 -8.98
CA GLY A 137 13.56 3.24 -9.07
C GLY A 137 14.09 4.50 -9.77
N LYS A 138 13.33 5.60 -9.79
CA LYS A 138 13.86 6.90 -10.23
C LYS A 138 15.10 7.21 -9.38
N PRO A 139 16.26 7.54 -9.98
CA PRO A 139 17.45 7.88 -9.21
C PRO A 139 17.19 9.06 -8.29
N SER A 140 17.54 8.92 -7.00
CA SER A 140 17.35 9.95 -5.97
C SER A 140 18.07 11.26 -6.30
N ARG A 141 19.21 11.19 -6.99
CA ARG A 141 19.93 12.37 -7.49
C ARG A 141 19.03 13.28 -8.34
N LEU A 142 18.24 12.72 -9.26
CA LEU A 142 17.37 13.53 -10.13
C LEU A 142 16.29 14.25 -9.32
N LEU A 143 15.78 13.62 -8.26
CA LEU A 143 14.85 14.25 -7.35
C LEU A 143 15.51 15.44 -6.65
N PHE A 144 16.71 15.26 -6.09
CA PHE A 144 17.39 16.33 -5.37
C PHE A 144 17.76 17.50 -6.29
N ASP A 145 18.23 17.23 -7.51
CA ASP A 145 18.52 18.26 -8.50
C ASP A 145 17.26 19.11 -8.82
N GLU A 146 16.06 18.50 -8.88
CA GLU A 146 14.78 19.22 -9.06
C GLU A 146 14.44 20.13 -7.86
N PHE A 147 14.71 19.69 -6.62
CA PHE A 147 14.48 20.49 -5.41
C PHE A 147 15.46 21.66 -5.28
N GLU A 148 16.72 21.48 -5.67
CA GLU A 148 17.73 22.56 -5.69
C GLU A 148 17.36 23.61 -6.74
N ALA A 149 16.97 23.19 -7.95
CA ALA A 149 16.56 24.10 -9.02
C ALA A 149 15.32 24.94 -8.63
N SER A 150 14.33 24.34 -7.95
CA SER A 150 13.14 25.05 -7.46
C SER A 150 13.44 26.05 -6.35
N SER A 151 14.57 25.92 -5.66
CA SER A 151 15.00 26.85 -4.60
C SER A 151 15.79 28.05 -5.13
N SER A 152 16.31 27.96 -6.37
CA SER A 152 16.97 29.08 -7.04
C SER A 152 15.91 30.10 -7.50
N THR A 153 15.82 31.21 -6.79
CA THR A 153 15.03 32.38 -7.23
C THR A 153 15.44 32.73 -8.67
N PRO A 154 14.51 32.93 -9.62
CA PRO A 154 14.86 33.42 -10.94
C PRO A 154 15.53 34.78 -10.76
N THR A 155 16.82 34.84 -11.01
CA THR A 155 17.55 36.11 -10.99
C THR A 155 17.10 36.86 -12.23
N ILE A 156 16.12 37.76 -12.09
CA ILE A 156 15.77 38.70 -13.15
C ILE A 156 17.04 39.51 -13.44
N PRO A 157 17.60 39.47 -14.67
CA PRO A 157 18.76 40.28 -15.00
C PRO A 157 18.40 41.75 -14.75
N ARG A 158 19.13 42.44 -13.86
CA ARG A 158 18.99 43.89 -13.73
C ARG A 158 19.45 44.50 -15.05
N ILE A 159 18.51 45.03 -15.82
CA ILE A 159 18.84 45.87 -16.97
C ILE A 159 19.66 47.06 -16.44
N PRO A 160 20.88 47.30 -16.95
CA PRO A 160 21.67 48.44 -16.53
C PRO A 160 20.91 49.72 -16.89
N ALA A 161 20.66 50.56 -15.88
CA ALA A 161 20.16 51.90 -16.11
C ALA A 161 21.21 52.63 -16.96
N THR A 162 20.80 52.98 -18.18
CA THR A 162 21.56 53.85 -19.08
C THR A 162 21.24 55.30 -18.77
#